data_AF-A0A8K1D9E5-F1
#
_entry.id   AF-A0A8K1D9E5-F1
#
_cell.length_a   1.000
_cell.length_b   1.000
_cell.length_c   1.000
_cell.angle_alpha   90.00
_cell.angle_beta   90.00
_cell.angle_gamma   90.00
#
_symmetry.space_group_name_H-M   'P 1'
#
loop_
_entity.id
_entity.type
_entity.pdbx_description
1 polymer ?
#
loop_
_entity_poly.entity_id
_entity_poly.type
_entity_poly.pdbx_seq_one_letter_code
_entity_poly.pdbx_strand_id
1 'polypeptide(L)'
;MKRQTGPLVKLEIGLQSEEYEFLVDTGAYKSSVLKLPGGFNVSDRKCKVEGAEINPFEVLIIEQVQVRGNFREGYVDMLYMPNLDSNLLGRDLQVQLNIAVVPEEGWMVVKMMVLKQEYERGIDERVWPEGGGQALLDIPPIEVKMKPNIPPIRRKQYPISVEGKQGLSPVLKELIKHGILELCVSPHNTPILPVKKLGGTYSLVQDLREVNKQAITRYPVVTNPYTLLSRVPSDHAWFSVVDLKDAFWACPLEKESRIYFAFE
;
A
#
# COMPACT_ATOMS: atom_id res chain seq x y z
N MET A 1 21.98 -3.15 -36.94
CA MET A 1 21.81 -2.26 -35.78
C MET A 1 20.64 -2.78 -34.95
N LYS A 2 20.88 -3.34 -33.76
CA LYS A 2 19.81 -3.87 -32.89
C LYS A 2 19.09 -2.67 -32.24
N ARG A 3 17.79 -2.51 -32.53
CA ARG A 3 16.90 -1.54 -31.87
C ARG A 3 16.69 -1.98 -30.42
N GLN A 4 17.05 -1.14 -29.47
CA GLN A 4 16.53 -1.23 -28.10
C GLN A 4 15.13 -0.57 -28.11
N THR A 5 14.08 -1.34 -27.83
CA THR A 5 12.68 -1.00 -28.12
C THR A 5 11.88 -0.51 -26.90
N GLY A 6 12.55 -0.04 -25.84
CA GLY A 6 11.87 0.33 -24.60
C GLY A 6 12.25 1.72 -24.06
N PRO A 7 11.45 2.24 -23.13
CA PRO A 7 11.59 3.60 -22.59
C PRO A 7 12.88 3.72 -21.76
N LEU A 8 13.78 4.64 -22.14
CA LEU A 8 15.07 4.85 -21.47
C LEU A 8 15.07 6.14 -20.64
N VAL A 9 15.82 6.14 -19.54
CA VAL A 9 16.08 7.32 -18.71
C VAL A 9 17.53 7.36 -18.24
N LYS A 10 18.09 8.56 -18.17
CA LYS A 10 19.44 8.81 -17.65
C LYS A 10 19.34 9.34 -16.23
N LEU A 11 20.11 8.74 -15.32
CA LEU A 11 20.16 9.08 -13.90
C LEU A 11 21.60 9.14 -13.43
N GLU A 12 21.87 9.99 -12.45
CA GLU A 12 23.19 10.07 -11.81
C GLU A 12 23.26 9.13 -10.61
N ILE A 13 24.32 8.34 -10.51
CA ILE A 13 24.54 7.41 -9.41
C ILE A 13 25.77 7.78 -8.60
N GLY A 14 25.61 7.70 -7.28
CA GLY A 14 26.70 7.79 -6.32
C GLY A 14 27.23 9.21 -6.10
N LEU A 15 28.24 9.30 -5.24
CA LEU A 15 28.84 10.58 -4.84
C LEU A 15 29.58 11.28 -5.99
N GLN A 16 30.04 10.51 -6.96
CA GLN A 16 30.75 11.00 -8.14
C GLN A 16 29.79 11.41 -9.27
N SER A 17 28.48 11.28 -9.08
CA SER A 17 27.42 11.66 -10.04
C SER A 17 27.66 11.03 -11.43
N GLU A 18 27.95 9.73 -11.45
CA GLU A 18 28.18 8.99 -12.69
C GLU A 18 26.85 8.82 -13.44
N GLU A 19 26.80 9.14 -14.74
CA GLU A 19 25.58 8.98 -15.53
C GLU A 19 25.37 7.52 -15.94
N TYR A 20 24.21 6.98 -15.60
CA TYR A 20 23.75 5.65 -15.98
C TYR A 20 22.45 5.76 -16.78
N GLU A 21 22.39 5.02 -17.88
CA GLU A 21 21.17 4.86 -18.65
C GLU A 21 20.44 3.58 -18.21
N PHE A 22 19.14 3.72 -17.94
CA PHE A 22 18.26 2.65 -17.50
C PHE A 22 17.10 2.45 -18.45
N LEU A 23 16.79 1.18 -18.71
CA LEU A 23 15.53 0.76 -19.30
C LEU A 23 14.46 0.74 -18.20
N VAL A 24 13.37 1.50 -18.40
CA VAL A 24 12.28 1.57 -17.44
C VAL A 24 11.41 0.33 -17.58
N ASP A 25 11.43 -0.53 -16.56
CA ASP A 25 10.70 -1.78 -16.51
C ASP A 25 9.62 -1.71 -15.41
N THR A 26 8.36 -1.53 -15.82
CA THR A 26 7.23 -1.47 -14.90
C THR A 26 6.91 -2.82 -14.25
N GLY A 27 7.41 -3.94 -14.80
CA GLY A 27 7.29 -5.28 -14.23
C GLY A 27 8.34 -5.59 -13.16
N ALA A 28 9.52 -4.97 -13.26
CA ALA A 28 10.58 -5.13 -12.28
C ALA A 28 10.23 -4.46 -10.94
N TYR A 29 10.34 -5.20 -9.85
CA TYR A 29 10.18 -4.65 -8.51
C TYR A 29 11.42 -3.87 -8.06
N LYS A 30 12.61 -4.41 -8.35
CA LYS A 30 13.91 -3.84 -7.96
C LYS A 30 14.71 -3.36 -9.16
N SER A 31 15.48 -2.29 -8.95
CA SER A 31 16.41 -1.76 -9.95
C SER A 31 17.71 -2.56 -9.98
N SER A 32 18.32 -2.69 -11.16
CA SER A 32 19.56 -3.43 -11.38
C SER A 32 20.58 -2.64 -12.18
N VAL A 33 21.86 -2.91 -11.91
CA VAL A 33 22.99 -2.33 -12.64
C VAL A 33 23.93 -3.41 -13.16
N LEU A 34 24.46 -3.16 -14.36
CA LEU A 34 25.47 -3.99 -15.02
C LEU A 34 26.85 -3.78 -14.41
N LYS A 35 27.16 -2.53 -14.08
CA LYS A 35 28.47 -2.08 -13.61
C LYS A 35 28.34 -1.47 -12.23
N LEU A 36 29.23 -1.87 -11.34
CA LEU A 36 29.39 -1.27 -10.02
C LEU A 36 29.63 0.25 -10.14
N PRO A 37 28.78 1.08 -9.51
CA PRO A 37 29.00 2.53 -9.44
C PRO A 37 30.27 2.87 -8.67
N GLY A 38 30.95 3.95 -9.08
CA GLY A 38 32.15 4.44 -8.42
C GLY A 38 31.97 4.62 -6.91
N GLY A 39 32.85 3.99 -6.12
CA GLY A 39 32.85 4.09 -4.65
C GLY A 39 31.90 3.13 -3.92
N PHE A 40 31.19 2.25 -4.63
CA PHE A 40 30.35 1.21 -4.02
C PHE A 40 30.99 -0.18 -4.11
N ASN A 41 30.75 -0.99 -3.10
CA ASN A 41 31.12 -2.41 -3.09
C ASN A 41 29.85 -3.26 -3.05
N VAL A 42 29.97 -4.46 -3.60
CA VAL A 42 28.93 -5.48 -3.50
C VAL A 42 28.89 -6.00 -2.05
N SER A 43 27.69 -6.09 -1.49
CA SER A 43 27.44 -6.65 -0.16
C SER A 43 27.47 -8.19 -0.20
N ASP A 44 27.74 -8.82 0.94
CA ASP A 44 27.60 -10.28 1.11
C ASP A 44 26.14 -10.74 1.03
N ARG A 45 25.19 -9.79 1.11
CA ARG A 45 23.77 -10.06 0.99
C ARG A 45 23.39 -10.44 -0.45
N LYS A 46 22.60 -11.50 -0.56
CA LYS A 46 22.01 -11.97 -1.81
C LYS A 46 20.52 -11.71 -1.86
N CYS A 47 20.01 -11.44 -3.06
CA CYS A 47 18.59 -11.35 -3.35
C CYS A 47 18.20 -12.50 -4.27
N LYS A 48 17.12 -13.20 -3.94
CA LYS A 48 16.50 -14.18 -4.84
C LYS A 48 15.68 -13.44 -5.89
N VAL A 49 16.00 -13.66 -7.16
CA VAL A 49 15.31 -13.10 -8.32
C VAL A 49 14.39 -14.16 -8.91
N GLU A 50 13.15 -13.77 -9.16
CA GLU A 50 12.10 -14.63 -9.74
C GLU A 50 11.45 -13.91 -10.93
N GLY A 51 11.04 -14.66 -11.96
CA GLY A 51 10.32 -14.12 -13.12
C GLY A 51 11.18 -13.52 -14.23
N ALA A 52 12.48 -13.30 -13.99
CA ALA A 52 13.44 -12.90 -15.04
C ALA A 52 13.89 -14.08 -15.91
N GLU A 53 14.02 -15.26 -15.30
CA GLU A 53 14.34 -16.53 -15.97
C GLU A 53 13.34 -17.62 -15.56
N ILE A 54 13.37 -18.75 -16.28
CA ILE A 54 12.51 -19.92 -16.00
C ILE A 54 12.71 -20.41 -14.56
N ASN A 55 13.95 -20.41 -14.09
CA ASN A 55 14.32 -20.84 -12.75
C ASN A 55 14.75 -19.65 -11.90
N PRO A 56 14.36 -19.60 -10.61
CA PRO A 56 14.87 -18.60 -9.69
C PRO A 56 16.39 -18.71 -9.51
N PHE A 57 17.05 -17.57 -9.34
CA PHE A 57 18.48 -17.50 -9.09
C PHE A 57 18.80 -16.41 -8.06
N GLU A 58 20.02 -16.44 -7.52
CA GLU A 58 20.48 -15.44 -6.55
C GLU A 58 21.43 -14.45 -7.20
N VAL A 59 21.28 -13.17 -6.85
CA VAL A 59 22.18 -12.09 -7.26
C VAL A 59 22.68 -11.34 -6.05
N LEU A 60 23.85 -10.73 -6.19
CA LEU A 60 24.41 -9.91 -5.14
C LEU A 60 23.76 -8.51 -5.13
N ILE A 61 23.78 -7.85 -3.97
CA ILE A 61 23.16 -6.56 -3.75
C ILE A 61 24.23 -5.48 -3.54
N ILE A 62 23.97 -4.28 -4.04
CA ILE A 62 24.70 -3.06 -3.68
C ILE A 62 23.79 -2.24 -2.78
N GLU A 63 24.23 -1.98 -1.56
CA GLU A 63 23.38 -1.36 -0.53
C GLU A 63 23.47 0.17 -0.56
N GLN A 64 22.35 0.82 -0.24
CA GLN A 64 22.29 2.27 -0.02
C GLN A 64 22.84 3.12 -1.18
N VAL A 65 22.55 2.71 -2.41
CA VAL A 65 22.97 3.44 -3.60
C VAL A 65 22.16 4.73 -3.70
N GLN A 66 22.86 5.86 -3.65
CA GLN A 66 22.25 7.16 -3.94
C GLN A 66 22.05 7.30 -5.44
N VAL A 67 20.83 7.66 -5.83
CA VAL A 67 20.46 7.91 -7.23
C VAL A 67 19.78 9.27 -7.31
N ARG A 68 20.23 10.11 -8.25
CA ARG A 68 19.67 11.43 -8.50
C ARG A 68 19.04 11.47 -9.89
N GLY A 69 17.80 11.93 -9.95
CA GLY A 69 17.18 12.46 -11.15
C GLY A 69 17.18 13.99 -11.12
N ASN A 70 16.68 14.65 -12.16
CA ASN A 70 16.81 16.12 -12.28
C ASN A 70 16.13 16.92 -11.16
N PHE A 71 15.15 16.34 -10.44
CA PHE A 71 14.36 17.06 -9.43
C PHE A 71 14.29 16.35 -8.07
N ARG A 72 14.74 15.10 -7.97
CA ARG A 72 14.63 14.27 -6.77
C ARG A 72 15.84 13.35 -6.66
N GLU A 73 16.16 12.99 -5.44
CA GLU A 73 17.12 11.93 -5.15
C GLU A 73 16.47 10.84 -4.31
N GLY A 74 16.98 9.62 -4.45
CA GLY A 74 16.51 8.45 -3.74
C GLY A 74 17.68 7.57 -3.30
N TYR A 75 17.40 6.69 -2.35
CA TYR A 75 18.35 5.69 -1.86
C TYR A 75 17.72 4.30 -2.03
N VAL A 76 18.49 3.37 -2.61
CA VAL A 76 17.97 2.03 -2.90
C VAL A 76 19.05 0.97 -2.83
N ASP A 77 18.64 -0.25 -2.47
CA ASP A 77 19.46 -1.44 -2.62
C ASP A 77 19.29 -2.00 -4.04
N MET A 78 20.34 -1.91 -4.86
CA MET A 78 20.35 -2.34 -6.26
C MET A 78 20.82 -3.79 -6.43
N LEU A 79 20.30 -4.46 -7.46
CA LEU A 79 20.81 -5.77 -7.87
C LEU A 79 22.04 -5.60 -8.77
N TYR A 80 23.14 -6.27 -8.45
CA TYR A 80 24.32 -6.31 -9.32
C TYR A 80 24.21 -7.48 -10.30
N MET A 81 24.01 -7.17 -11.58
CA MET A 81 23.71 -8.16 -12.63
C MET A 81 24.53 -7.87 -13.89
N PRO A 82 25.83 -8.23 -13.92
CA PRO A 82 26.72 -7.88 -15.04
C PRO A 82 26.39 -8.59 -16.36
N ASN A 83 25.52 -9.60 -16.33
CA ASN A 83 25.16 -10.42 -17.49
C ASN A 83 23.89 -9.94 -18.23
N LEU A 84 23.25 -8.85 -17.79
CA LEU A 84 22.08 -8.29 -18.48
C LEU A 84 22.50 -7.44 -19.68
N ASP A 85 21.57 -7.24 -20.63
CA ASP A 85 21.78 -6.40 -21.81
C ASP A 85 21.66 -4.88 -21.51
N SER A 86 20.98 -4.52 -20.42
CA SER A 86 20.77 -3.13 -19.99
C SER A 86 20.56 -3.03 -18.47
N ASN A 87 20.88 -1.87 -17.88
CA ASN A 87 20.44 -1.56 -16.52
C ASN A 87 18.90 -1.47 -16.50
N LEU A 88 18.25 -1.95 -15.45
CA LEU A 88 16.79 -1.91 -15.32
C LEU A 88 16.38 -0.95 -14.19
N LEU A 89 15.46 -0.04 -14.49
CA LEU A 89 14.81 0.80 -13.49
C LEU A 89 13.53 0.11 -13.03
N GLY A 90 13.54 -0.43 -11.82
CA GLY A 90 12.39 -1.05 -11.19
C GLY A 90 11.48 -0.04 -10.48
N ARG A 91 10.37 -0.54 -9.93
CA ARG A 91 9.39 0.27 -9.21
C ARG A 91 9.95 0.97 -7.97
N ASP A 92 10.96 0.39 -7.33
CA ASP A 92 11.65 0.96 -6.18
C ASP A 92 12.22 2.37 -6.44
N LEU A 93 12.81 2.62 -7.62
CA LEU A 93 13.29 3.95 -8.01
C LEU A 93 12.25 4.75 -8.80
N GLN A 94 11.40 4.11 -9.61
CA GLN A 94 10.34 4.82 -10.34
C GLN A 94 9.47 5.64 -9.38
N VAL A 95 9.09 5.06 -8.24
CA VAL A 95 8.28 5.75 -7.23
C VAL A 95 9.06 6.88 -6.53
N GLN A 96 10.30 6.63 -6.10
CA GLN A 96 11.09 7.64 -5.38
C GLN A 96 11.39 8.88 -6.25
N LEU A 97 11.74 8.64 -7.52
CA LEU A 97 12.11 9.68 -8.48
C LEU A 97 10.90 10.23 -9.26
N ASN A 98 9.68 9.74 -8.98
CA ASN A 98 8.45 10.03 -9.72
C ASN A 98 8.61 9.83 -11.24
N ILE A 99 9.26 8.77 -11.67
CA ILE A 99 9.42 8.41 -13.07
C ILE A 99 8.25 7.53 -13.48
N ALA A 100 7.56 7.92 -14.55
CA ALA A 100 6.47 7.14 -15.15
C ALA A 100 6.73 6.91 -16.63
N VAL A 101 6.18 5.82 -17.16
CA VAL A 101 6.10 5.57 -18.60
C VAL A 101 4.70 5.93 -19.04
N VAL A 102 4.59 6.81 -20.03
CA VAL A 102 3.29 7.25 -20.58
C VAL A 102 3.22 6.97 -22.07
N PRO A 103 2.03 6.60 -22.60
CA PRO A 103 1.83 6.50 -24.04
C PRO A 103 1.73 7.88 -24.68
N GLU A 104 2.53 8.14 -25.71
CA GLU A 104 2.53 9.38 -26.50
C GLU A 104 2.76 9.03 -27.98
N GLU A 105 1.83 9.43 -28.85
CA GLU A 105 1.89 9.19 -30.30
C GLU A 105 2.15 7.71 -30.70
N GLY A 106 1.64 6.76 -29.92
CA GLY A 106 1.84 5.32 -30.14
C GLY A 106 3.16 4.76 -29.62
N TRP A 107 3.94 5.57 -28.89
CA TRP A 107 5.20 5.20 -28.25
C TRP A 107 5.10 5.25 -26.74
N MET A 108 5.90 4.44 -26.05
CA MET A 108 6.07 4.53 -24.60
C MET A 108 7.23 5.46 -24.30
N VAL A 109 6.96 6.61 -23.69
CA VAL A 109 7.97 7.62 -23.35
C VAL A 109 8.11 7.75 -21.84
N VAL A 110 9.34 7.99 -21.37
CA VAL A 110 9.57 8.28 -19.95
C VAL A 110 9.23 9.74 -19.68
N LYS A 111 8.36 9.98 -18.70
CA LYS A 111 8.14 11.32 -18.14
C LYS A 111 8.46 11.31 -16.65
N MET A 112 9.22 12.32 -16.23
CA MET A 112 9.36 12.62 -14.82
C MET A 112 8.13 13.43 -14.39
N MET A 113 7.29 12.80 -13.59
CA MET A 113 6.07 13.38 -13.08
C MET A 113 6.43 14.31 -11.92
N VAL A 114 6.66 15.58 -12.23
CA VAL A 114 6.83 16.60 -11.20
C VAL A 114 5.43 16.93 -10.66
N LEU A 115 5.04 16.25 -9.58
CA LEU A 115 4.07 16.80 -8.63
C LEU A 115 4.78 18.02 -8.01
N LYS A 116 4.60 19.17 -8.64
CA LYS A 116 5.16 20.41 -8.13
C LYS A 116 4.45 20.76 -6.83
N GLN A 117 5.21 21.20 -5.84
CA GLN A 117 4.71 21.63 -4.53
C GLN A 117 3.60 22.70 -4.63
N GLU A 118 3.56 23.47 -5.72
CA GLU A 118 2.49 24.43 -6.02
C GLU A 118 1.12 23.78 -6.20
N TYR A 119 1.04 22.52 -6.66
CA TYR A 119 -0.21 21.79 -6.79
C TYR A 119 -0.74 21.31 -5.44
N GLU A 120 0.14 21.02 -4.48
CA GLU A 120 -0.25 20.62 -3.11
C GLU A 120 -0.75 21.81 -2.29
N ARG A 121 -0.21 23.02 -2.52
CA ARG A 121 -0.63 24.24 -1.80
C ARG A 121 -2.11 24.61 -2.00
N GLY A 122 -2.74 24.12 -3.07
CA GLY A 122 -4.17 24.31 -3.33
C GLY A 122 -5.06 23.25 -2.69
N ILE A 123 -4.49 22.20 -2.10
CA ILE A 123 -5.24 21.11 -1.46
C ILE A 123 -5.44 21.50 0.00
N ASP A 124 -6.70 21.50 0.44
CA ASP A 124 -7.06 21.78 1.83
C ASP A 124 -6.40 20.76 2.77
N GLU A 125 -5.58 21.22 3.71
CA GLU A 125 -4.84 20.35 4.64
C GLU A 125 -5.74 19.39 5.43
N ARG A 126 -7.03 19.74 5.59
CA ARG A 126 -8.03 18.90 6.29
C ARG A 126 -8.40 17.63 5.54
N VAL A 127 -8.08 17.50 4.25
CA VAL A 127 -8.32 16.25 3.50
C VAL A 127 -7.34 15.16 3.90
N TRP A 128 -6.20 15.54 4.48
CA TRP A 128 -5.17 14.61 4.92
C TRP A 128 -5.43 14.14 6.35
N PRO A 129 -5.22 12.84 6.65
CA PRO A 129 -5.40 12.30 7.99
C PRO A 129 -4.61 13.04 9.09
N GLU A 130 -3.44 13.57 8.74
CA GLU A 130 -2.56 14.33 9.60
C GLU A 130 -3.15 15.69 10.01
N GLY A 131 -4.11 16.22 9.24
CA GLY A 131 -4.81 17.48 9.48
C GLY A 131 -5.84 17.44 10.63
N GLY A 132 -5.98 16.30 11.33
CA GLY A 132 -6.69 16.20 12.60
C GLY A 132 -8.22 16.08 12.53
N GLY A 133 -8.80 15.85 11.35
CA GLY A 133 -10.22 15.58 11.19
C GLY A 133 -10.57 14.11 11.40
N GLN A 134 -11.43 13.80 12.37
CA GLN A 134 -12.13 12.51 12.38
C GLN A 134 -13.22 12.58 11.31
N ALA A 135 -12.95 12.02 10.14
CA ALA A 135 -13.89 12.04 9.02
C ALA A 135 -15.05 11.08 9.32
N LEU A 136 -16.19 11.61 9.76
CA LEU A 136 -17.47 10.92 9.74
C LEU A 136 -18.19 11.31 8.46
N LEU A 137 -18.69 10.32 7.71
CA LEU A 137 -19.52 10.56 6.55
C LEU A 137 -20.87 11.10 7.00
N ASP A 138 -21.34 12.15 6.33
CA ASP A 138 -22.70 12.67 6.50
C ASP A 138 -23.71 11.78 5.74
N ILE A 139 -23.94 10.59 6.27
CA ILE A 139 -24.88 9.60 5.75
C ILE A 139 -25.76 9.05 6.89
N PRO A 140 -26.97 8.56 6.58
CA PRO A 140 -27.76 7.84 7.56
C PRO A 140 -26.98 6.66 8.16
N PRO A 141 -27.11 6.39 9.47
CA PRO A 141 -26.47 5.23 10.10
C PRO A 141 -26.82 3.94 9.39
N ILE A 142 -25.81 3.09 9.21
CA ILE A 142 -25.96 1.81 8.53
C ILE A 142 -26.59 0.81 9.50
N GLU A 143 -27.76 0.30 9.12
CA GLU A 143 -28.43 -0.82 9.79
C GLU A 143 -27.86 -2.17 9.32
N VAL A 144 -27.56 -3.05 10.28
CA VAL A 144 -27.15 -4.45 10.04
C VAL A 144 -28.33 -5.38 10.35
N LYS A 145 -28.99 -5.85 9.28
CA LYS A 145 -30.14 -6.75 9.41
C LYS A 145 -29.68 -8.18 9.66
N MET A 146 -30.15 -8.76 10.77
CA MET A 146 -29.93 -10.17 11.10
C MET A 146 -31.08 -11.03 10.58
N LYS A 147 -30.81 -12.30 10.27
CA LYS A 147 -31.87 -13.30 10.00
C LYS A 147 -32.83 -13.40 11.21
N PRO A 148 -34.10 -13.78 11.00
CA PRO A 148 -35.05 -13.90 12.10
C PRO A 148 -34.71 -15.05 13.06
N ASN A 149 -35.12 -14.92 14.33
CA ASN A 149 -35.04 -15.96 15.37
C ASN A 149 -33.64 -16.51 15.68
N ILE A 150 -32.61 -15.66 15.61
CA ILE A 150 -31.25 -16.10 15.86
C ILE A 150 -30.92 -16.06 17.37
N PRO A 151 -30.36 -17.13 17.96
CA PRO A 151 -29.81 -17.07 19.32
C PRO A 151 -28.62 -16.10 19.40
N PRO A 152 -28.36 -15.51 20.58
CA PRO A 152 -27.20 -14.65 20.79
C PRO A 152 -25.88 -15.34 20.44
N ILE A 153 -24.98 -14.59 19.78
CA ILE A 153 -23.65 -15.06 19.39
C ILE A 153 -22.76 -15.04 20.62
N ARG A 154 -22.43 -16.20 21.21
CA ARG A 154 -21.59 -16.25 22.42
C ARG A 154 -20.30 -17.00 22.16
N ARG A 155 -19.35 -16.33 21.50
CA ARG A 155 -18.03 -16.91 21.22
C ARG A 155 -17.06 -16.47 22.30
N LYS A 156 -16.43 -17.43 22.98
CA LYS A 156 -15.45 -17.14 24.02
C LYS A 156 -14.22 -16.47 23.43
N GLN A 157 -13.68 -15.48 24.13
CA GLN A 157 -12.40 -14.87 23.77
C GLN A 157 -11.28 -15.93 23.73
N TYR A 158 -10.53 -15.92 22.62
CA TYR A 158 -9.36 -16.78 22.48
C TYR A 158 -8.26 -16.35 23.46
N PRO A 159 -7.40 -17.28 23.93
CA PRO A 159 -6.26 -16.92 24.75
C PRO A 159 -5.38 -15.88 24.03
N ILE A 160 -5.21 -14.73 24.66
CA ILE A 160 -4.33 -13.65 24.18
C ILE A 160 -3.04 -13.67 25.00
N SER A 161 -1.89 -13.70 24.32
CA SER A 161 -0.58 -13.62 24.96
C SER A 161 -0.38 -12.29 25.71
N VAL A 162 0.54 -12.26 26.68
CA VAL A 162 0.86 -11.03 27.43
C VAL A 162 1.38 -9.94 26.49
N GLU A 163 2.25 -10.30 25.54
CA GLU A 163 2.75 -9.37 24.50
C GLU A 163 1.59 -8.81 23.66
N GLY A 164 0.66 -9.68 23.23
CA GLY A 164 -0.50 -9.26 22.44
C GLY A 164 -1.42 -8.30 23.20
N LYS A 165 -1.66 -8.54 24.50
CA LYS A 165 -2.43 -7.62 25.37
C LYS A 165 -1.73 -6.27 25.51
N GLN A 166 -0.42 -6.26 25.75
CA GLN A 166 0.37 -5.04 25.84
C GLN A 166 0.35 -4.26 24.52
N GLY A 167 0.48 -4.96 23.39
CA GLY A 167 0.40 -4.39 22.05
C GLY A 167 -0.96 -3.79 21.69
N LEU A 168 -2.06 -4.41 22.13
CA LEU A 168 -3.42 -3.90 21.88
C LEU A 168 -3.83 -2.77 22.83
N SER A 169 -3.25 -2.67 24.03
CA SER A 169 -3.59 -1.63 25.01
C SER A 169 -3.57 -0.20 24.45
N PRO A 170 -2.51 0.28 23.76
CA PRO A 170 -2.52 1.61 23.17
C PRO A 170 -3.56 1.76 22.05
N VAL A 171 -3.74 0.72 21.23
CA VAL A 171 -4.71 0.72 20.12
C VAL A 171 -6.14 0.89 20.65
N LEU A 172 -6.53 0.11 21.66
CA LEU A 172 -7.87 0.20 22.27
C LEU A 172 -8.10 1.57 22.93
N LYS A 173 -7.09 2.12 23.62
CA LYS A 173 -7.19 3.46 24.23
C LYS A 173 -7.43 4.55 23.17
N GLU A 174 -6.75 4.48 22.04
CA GLU A 174 -6.92 5.43 20.95
C GLU A 174 -8.32 5.30 20.31
N LEU A 175 -8.78 4.08 20.05
CA LEU A 175 -10.11 3.83 19.49
C LEU A 175 -11.24 4.31 20.42
N ILE A 176 -11.09 4.14 21.74
CA ILE A 176 -12.05 4.68 22.72
C ILE A 176 -11.98 6.21 22.77
N LYS A 177 -10.78 6.79 22.77
CA LYS A 177 -10.58 8.25 22.77
C LYS A 177 -11.24 8.89 21.55
N HIS A 178 -11.16 8.23 20.39
CA HIS A 178 -11.80 8.69 19.15
C HIS A 178 -13.28 8.27 19.06
N GLY A 179 -13.86 7.63 20.07
CA GLY A 179 -15.27 7.23 20.05
C GLY A 179 -15.62 6.16 19.01
N ILE A 180 -14.63 5.45 18.47
CA ILE A 180 -14.84 4.29 17.59
C ILE A 180 -15.28 3.07 18.41
N LEU A 181 -14.79 2.97 19.65
CA LEU A 181 -15.21 1.96 20.62
C LEU A 181 -15.90 2.62 21.82
N GLU A 182 -16.93 1.94 22.33
CA GLU A 182 -17.63 2.32 23.55
C GLU A 182 -17.82 1.09 24.45
N LEU A 183 -17.85 1.32 25.76
CA LEU A 183 -18.19 0.26 26.72
C LEU A 183 -19.68 -0.08 26.59
N CYS A 184 -20.00 -1.36 26.52
CA CYS A 184 -21.39 -1.82 26.40
C CYS A 184 -21.62 -3.10 27.20
N VAL A 185 -22.90 -3.42 27.40
CA VAL A 185 -23.36 -4.73 27.87
C VAL A 185 -24.11 -5.36 26.72
N SER A 186 -23.58 -6.45 26.17
CA SER A 186 -24.18 -7.16 25.04
C SER A 186 -24.45 -8.62 25.37
N PRO A 187 -25.58 -9.19 24.91
CA PRO A 187 -25.77 -10.63 24.95
C PRO A 187 -24.90 -11.38 23.93
N HIS A 188 -24.21 -10.64 23.05
CA HIS A 188 -23.28 -11.15 22.04
C HIS A 188 -21.82 -10.93 22.48
N ASN A 189 -20.95 -11.83 22.04
CA ASN A 189 -19.51 -11.70 22.14
C ASN A 189 -18.83 -12.37 20.94
N THR A 190 -17.86 -11.68 20.36
CA THR A 190 -16.97 -12.20 19.32
C THR A 190 -15.52 -12.03 19.73
N PRO A 191 -14.64 -12.98 19.41
CA PRO A 191 -13.27 -12.92 19.87
C PRO A 191 -12.45 -11.94 19.03
N ILE A 192 -11.50 -11.29 19.68
CA ILE A 192 -10.47 -10.46 19.06
C ILE A 192 -9.12 -11.17 19.01
N LEU A 193 -8.29 -10.77 18.06
CA LEU A 193 -6.96 -11.29 17.83
C LEU A 193 -5.96 -10.14 17.71
N PRO A 194 -4.84 -10.17 18.45
CA PRO A 194 -3.71 -9.28 18.18
C PRO A 194 -2.95 -9.77 16.95
N VAL A 195 -2.83 -8.93 15.93
CA VAL A 195 -1.99 -9.22 14.76
C VAL A 195 -0.80 -8.28 14.75
N LYS A 196 0.42 -8.84 14.79
CA LYS A 196 1.67 -8.09 14.71
C LYS A 196 1.97 -7.75 13.25
N LYS A 197 2.15 -6.47 12.96
CA LYS A 197 2.57 -5.97 11.64
C LYS A 197 4.09 -6.13 11.48
N LEU A 198 4.56 -6.08 10.23
CA LEU A 198 6.00 -6.15 9.90
C LEU A 198 6.84 -5.07 10.62
N GLY A 199 6.24 -3.91 10.93
CA GLY A 199 6.87 -2.83 11.71
C GLY A 199 6.83 -3.01 13.23
N GLY A 200 6.43 -4.18 13.74
CA GLY A 200 6.38 -4.46 15.19
C GLY A 200 5.18 -3.90 15.93
N THR A 201 4.36 -3.05 15.30
CA THR A 201 3.09 -2.56 15.84
C THR A 201 2.01 -3.63 15.81
N TYR A 202 0.99 -3.48 16.65
CA TYR A 202 -0.14 -4.41 16.73
C TYR A 202 -1.39 -3.82 16.09
N SER A 203 -2.28 -4.69 15.62
CA SER A 203 -3.60 -4.33 15.13
C SER A 203 -4.65 -5.25 15.71
N LEU A 204 -5.80 -4.66 16.03
CA LEU A 204 -6.98 -5.35 16.52
C LEU A 204 -7.70 -5.98 15.33
N VAL A 205 -7.86 -7.30 15.35
CA VAL A 205 -8.69 -8.02 14.38
C VAL A 205 -9.80 -8.73 15.10
N GLN A 206 -11.04 -8.44 14.73
CA GLN A 206 -12.21 -9.09 15.31
C GLN A 206 -12.69 -10.23 14.41
N ASP A 207 -12.94 -11.40 14.99
CA ASP A 207 -13.48 -12.53 14.24
C ASP A 207 -15.00 -12.45 14.15
N LEU A 208 -15.47 -11.85 13.05
CA LEU A 208 -16.88 -11.65 12.76
C LEU A 208 -17.54 -12.80 11.97
N ARG A 209 -16.88 -13.97 11.85
CA ARG A 209 -17.42 -15.08 11.04
C ARG A 209 -18.81 -15.52 11.46
N GLU A 210 -19.08 -15.61 12.76
CA GLU A 210 -20.40 -15.99 13.27
C GLU A 210 -21.45 -14.90 13.06
N VAL A 211 -21.06 -13.62 13.14
CA VAL A 211 -21.95 -12.49 12.81
C VAL A 211 -22.31 -12.53 11.32
N ASN A 212 -21.32 -12.71 10.45
CA ASN A 212 -21.51 -12.74 9.00
C ASN A 212 -22.41 -13.89 8.54
N LYS A 213 -22.38 -15.06 9.19
CA LYS A 213 -23.31 -16.17 8.89
C LYS A 213 -24.77 -15.82 9.16
N GLN A 214 -24.99 -14.95 10.14
CA GLN A 214 -26.28 -14.59 10.70
C GLN A 214 -26.86 -13.31 10.10
N ALA A 215 -26.00 -12.43 9.60
CA ALA A 215 -26.42 -11.25 8.84
C ALA A 215 -27.12 -11.63 7.53
N ILE A 216 -28.09 -10.81 7.12
CA ILE A 216 -28.73 -10.93 5.81
C ILE A 216 -27.78 -10.37 4.75
N THR A 217 -27.39 -11.22 3.80
CA THR A 217 -26.52 -10.85 2.69
C THR A 217 -27.22 -9.85 1.77
N ARG A 218 -26.58 -8.71 1.52
CA ARG A 218 -26.96 -7.77 0.46
C ARG A 218 -26.23 -8.13 -0.82
N TYR A 219 -26.84 -7.79 -1.97
CA TYR A 219 -26.19 -8.03 -3.26
C TYR A 219 -24.91 -7.18 -3.35
N PRO A 220 -23.77 -7.76 -3.75
CA PRO A 220 -22.54 -7.00 -3.91
C PRO A 220 -22.71 -6.01 -5.05
N VAL A 221 -22.62 -4.71 -4.74
CA VAL A 221 -22.73 -3.61 -5.74
C VAL A 221 -21.33 -3.19 -6.23
N VAL A 222 -20.27 -3.73 -5.64
CA VAL A 222 -18.88 -3.40 -6.00
C VAL A 222 -18.55 -4.00 -7.36
N THR A 223 -18.20 -3.14 -8.31
CA THR A 223 -17.83 -3.52 -9.68
C THR A 223 -16.41 -4.07 -9.71
N ASN A 224 -16.13 -5.04 -10.58
CA ASN A 224 -14.79 -5.58 -10.79
C ASN A 224 -13.81 -4.46 -11.21
N PRO A 225 -12.60 -4.37 -10.62
CA PRO A 225 -11.59 -3.38 -10.99
C PRO A 225 -11.30 -3.28 -12.49
N TYR A 226 -11.27 -4.40 -13.22
CA TYR A 226 -11.04 -4.39 -14.66
C TYR A 226 -12.15 -3.63 -15.42
N THR A 227 -13.41 -3.82 -15.00
CA THR A 227 -14.57 -3.12 -15.58
C THR A 227 -14.61 -1.64 -15.20
N LEU A 228 -14.06 -1.27 -14.04
CA LEU A 228 -13.91 0.14 -13.66
C LEU A 228 -12.81 0.80 -14.49
N LEU A 229 -11.66 0.13 -14.66
CA LEU A 229 -10.53 0.64 -15.44
C LEU A 229 -10.86 0.75 -16.93
N SER A 230 -11.65 -0.18 -17.49
CA SER A 230 -12.06 -0.10 -18.90
C SER A 230 -12.96 1.10 -19.21
N ARG A 231 -13.51 1.77 -18.20
CA ARG A 231 -14.29 3.01 -18.34
C ARG A 231 -13.43 4.26 -18.32
N VAL A 232 -12.15 4.15 -17.97
CA VAL A 232 -11.22 5.27 -18.02
C VAL A 232 -10.94 5.59 -19.49
N PRO A 233 -11.29 6.79 -19.98
CA PRO A 233 -11.10 7.10 -21.39
C PRO A 233 -9.62 7.16 -21.77
N SER A 234 -9.28 6.68 -22.96
CA SER A 234 -7.89 6.56 -23.42
C SER A 234 -7.22 7.89 -23.73
N ASP A 235 -7.99 8.98 -23.85
CA ASP A 235 -7.50 10.35 -24.09
C ASP A 235 -7.11 11.09 -22.81
N HIS A 236 -7.38 10.52 -21.63
CA HIS A 236 -6.95 11.10 -20.36
C HIS A 236 -5.47 10.82 -20.14
N ALA A 237 -4.67 11.89 -20.09
CA ALA A 237 -3.21 11.81 -19.92
C ALA A 237 -2.76 11.96 -18.45
N TRP A 238 -3.65 12.43 -17.57
CA TRP A 238 -3.32 12.77 -16.19
C TRP A 238 -4.23 12.02 -15.23
N PHE A 239 -3.61 11.30 -14.29
CA PHE A 239 -4.32 10.52 -13.28
C PHE A 239 -3.86 10.92 -11.89
N SER A 240 -4.76 10.81 -10.92
CA SER A 240 -4.45 10.90 -9.50
C SER A 240 -5.17 9.78 -8.78
N VAL A 241 -4.47 9.11 -7.87
CA VAL A 241 -5.00 8.00 -7.09
C VAL A 241 -5.03 8.42 -5.64
N VAL A 242 -6.19 8.31 -5.01
CA VAL A 242 -6.41 8.63 -3.60
C VAL A 242 -6.88 7.36 -2.92
N ASP A 243 -6.24 7.02 -1.79
CA ASP A 243 -6.68 5.94 -0.91
C ASP A 243 -7.25 6.56 0.38
N LEU A 244 -8.40 6.06 0.81
CA LEU A 244 -9.10 6.56 1.98
C LEU A 244 -8.61 5.81 3.22
N LYS A 245 -7.94 6.52 4.13
CA LYS A 245 -7.53 5.96 5.41
C LYS A 245 -8.74 5.70 6.30
N ASP A 246 -8.78 4.53 6.94
CA ASP A 246 -9.78 4.13 7.93
C ASP A 246 -11.25 4.29 7.46
N ALA A 247 -11.50 4.13 6.15
CA ALA A 247 -12.78 4.44 5.51
C ALA A 247 -14.02 3.78 6.14
N PHE A 248 -13.88 2.57 6.69
CA PHE A 248 -15.00 1.90 7.37
C PHE A 248 -15.42 2.58 8.67
N TRP A 249 -14.48 3.19 9.40
CA TRP A 249 -14.78 3.90 10.65
C TRP A 249 -15.44 5.26 10.41
N ALA A 250 -15.34 5.78 9.19
CA ALA A 250 -16.07 6.96 8.75
C ALA A 250 -17.58 6.70 8.58
N CYS A 251 -18.00 5.44 8.40
CA CYS A 251 -19.39 5.07 8.24
C CYS A 251 -20.09 4.94 9.60
N PRO A 252 -21.13 5.74 9.90
CA PRO A 252 -21.86 5.61 11.16
C PRO A 252 -22.63 4.28 11.23
N LEU A 253 -22.51 3.56 12.34
CA LEU A 253 -23.28 2.36 12.63
C LEU A 253 -24.51 2.68 13.49
N GLU A 254 -25.67 2.18 13.10
CA GLU A 254 -26.91 2.33 13.86
C GLU A 254 -26.76 1.78 15.29
N LYS A 255 -27.29 2.50 16.29
CA LYS A 255 -27.11 2.17 17.72
C LYS A 255 -27.53 0.75 18.07
N GLU A 256 -28.66 0.29 17.56
CA GLU A 256 -29.18 -1.05 17.85
C GLU A 256 -28.33 -2.15 17.20
N SER A 257 -27.72 -1.86 16.05
CA SER A 257 -26.84 -2.79 15.33
C SER A 257 -25.47 -2.97 16.01
N ARG A 258 -25.05 -2.06 16.90
CA ARG A 258 -23.73 -2.11 17.57
C ARG A 258 -23.55 -3.34 18.44
N ILE A 259 -24.62 -3.81 19.07
CA ILE A 259 -24.57 -4.92 20.04
C ILE A 259 -24.02 -6.22 19.41
N TYR A 260 -24.19 -6.41 18.10
CA TYR A 260 -23.74 -7.60 17.39
C TYR A 260 -22.21 -7.69 17.26
N PHE A 261 -21.52 -6.56 17.41
CA PHE A 261 -20.06 -6.43 17.24
C PHE A 261 -19.33 -6.29 18.58
N ALA A 262 -19.95 -6.68 19.69
CA ALA A 262 -19.30 -6.67 20.99
C ALA A 262 -18.19 -7.73 21.11
N PHE A 263 -17.18 -7.44 21.93
CA PHE A 263 -16.06 -8.31 22.28
C PHE A 263 -15.58 -8.07 23.72
N GLU A 264 -14.78 -9.00 24.24
CA GLU A 264 -14.21 -9.02 25.61
C GLU A 264 -12.68 -9.02 25.58
#